data_AF-A0A3M0XXX5-F1
#
_entry.id   AF-A0A3M0XXX5-F1
#
_cell.length_a   1.000
_cell.length_b   1.000
_cell.length_c   1.000
_cell.angle_alpha   90.00
_cell.angle_beta   90.00
_cell.angle_gamma   90.00
#
_symmetry.space_group_name_H-M   'P 1'
#
loop_
_entity.id
_entity.type
_entity.pdbx_description
1 polymer ?
#
loop_
_entity_poly.entity_id
_entity_poly.type
_entity_poly.pdbx_seq_one_letter_code
_entity_poly.pdbx_strand_id
1 'polypeptide(L)'
;MKIIVAQRHYVDLEMLQWKLRELDPIRAAGTLFTTSPAEVESAAYHAKEPLFLVTGQLLLTDLLWSVNEMARRVRVMRGQLKTTVLLYTRLPYGEEYIDCVAAKVRVRHGDIARILAERDLAKMNVLQLKEKYPFLTITTRGREASRWER
;
A
#
# COMPACT_ATOMS: atom_id res chain seq x y z
N MET A 1 -10.35 4.65 8.71
CA MET A 1 -9.79 3.76 7.67
C MET A 1 -8.69 2.95 8.31
N LYS A 2 -8.63 1.64 8.06
CA LYS A 2 -7.58 0.77 8.59
C LYS A 2 -6.34 0.91 7.71
N ILE A 3 -5.19 1.19 8.33
CA ILE A 3 -3.91 1.24 7.63
C ILE A 3 -3.07 0.05 8.08
N ILE A 4 -2.49 -0.65 7.10
CA ILE A 4 -1.55 -1.74 7.31
C ILE A 4 -0.29 -1.42 6.52
N VAL A 5 0.86 -1.37 7.19
CA VAL A 5 2.19 -1.28 6.59
C VAL A 5 2.86 -2.63 6.77
N ALA A 6 3.00 -3.35 5.67
CA ALA A 6 3.46 -4.72 5.65
C ALA A 6 4.80 -4.80 4.89
N GLN A 7 5.89 -5.08 5.59
CA GLN A 7 7.23 -5.10 4.99
C GLN A 7 8.08 -6.18 5.65
N ARG A 8 8.80 -6.96 4.84
CA ARG A 8 9.73 -7.99 5.30
C ARG A 8 10.90 -7.40 6.07
N HIS A 9 11.48 -6.31 5.57
CA HIS A 9 12.65 -5.69 6.17
C HIS A 9 12.25 -4.85 7.40
N TYR A 10 12.61 -5.34 8.58
CA TYR A 10 12.30 -4.69 9.85
C TYR A 10 12.79 -3.24 9.92
N VAL A 11 13.99 -2.96 9.38
CA VAL A 11 14.56 -1.60 9.32
C VAL A 11 13.68 -0.64 8.53
N ASP A 12 13.15 -1.07 7.37
CA ASP A 12 12.28 -0.21 6.56
C ASP A 12 10.95 0.06 7.28
N LEU A 13 10.44 -0.95 8.00
CA LEU A 13 9.22 -0.85 8.81
C LEU A 13 9.39 0.10 9.99
N GLU A 14 10.49 -0.01 10.74
CA GLU A 14 10.83 0.92 11.83
C GLU A 14 11.00 2.35 11.31
N MET A 15 11.70 2.53 10.19
CA MET A 15 11.91 3.85 9.60
C MET A 15 10.60 4.49 9.14
N LEU A 16 9.67 3.70 8.56
CA LEU A 16 8.34 4.18 8.20
C LEU A 16 7.52 4.54 9.44
N GLN A 17 7.57 3.69 10.47
CA GLN A 17 6.86 3.94 11.71
C GLN A 17 7.36 5.19 12.40
N TRP A 18 8.69 5.36 12.51
CA TRP A 18 9.31 6.54 13.10
C TRP A 18 8.90 7.82 12.36
N LYS A 19 9.02 7.84 11.03
CA LYS A 19 8.62 9.01 10.23
C LYS A 19 7.13 9.31 10.30
N LEU A 20 6.27 8.28 10.34
CA LEU A 20 4.84 8.51 10.51
C LEU A 20 4.53 9.07 11.90
N ARG A 21 5.22 8.60 12.96
CA ARG A 21 5.05 9.16 14.31
C ARG A 21 5.44 10.63 14.37
N GLU A 22 6.48 11.06 13.66
CA GLU A 22 6.86 12.47 13.59
C GLU A 22 5.80 13.35 12.89
N LEU A 23 5.11 12.80 11.88
CA LEU A 23 4.12 13.54 11.09
C LEU A 23 2.71 13.52 11.68
N ASP A 24 2.25 12.35 12.13
CA ASP A 24 0.92 12.13 12.70
C ASP A 24 1.00 10.97 13.74
N PRO A 25 1.29 11.28 15.02
CA PRO A 25 1.40 10.28 16.08
C PRO A 25 0.15 9.43 16.26
N ILE A 26 -1.02 10.03 16.07
CA ILE A 26 -2.32 9.35 16.22
C ILE A 26 -2.49 8.31 15.10
N ARG A 27 -2.15 8.69 13.86
CA ARG A 27 -2.16 7.75 12.72
C ARG A 27 -1.21 6.59 12.96
N ALA A 28 0.00 6.90 13.43
CA ALA A 28 1.03 5.89 13.67
C ALA A 28 0.58 4.88 14.73
N ALA A 29 -0.09 5.33 15.79
CA ALA A 29 -0.65 4.46 16.83
C ALA A 29 -1.77 3.56 16.30
N GLY A 30 -2.61 4.06 15.37
CA GLY A 30 -3.68 3.28 14.75
C GLY A 30 -3.25 2.36 13.59
N THR A 31 -2.01 2.49 13.12
CA THR A 31 -1.47 1.76 11.98
C THR A 31 -0.87 0.43 12.41
N LEU A 32 -1.25 -0.66 11.73
CA LEU A 32 -0.60 -1.96 11.92
C LEU A 32 0.70 -1.98 11.12
N PHE A 33 1.84 -2.09 11.81
CA PHE A 33 3.13 -2.34 11.19
C PHE A 33 3.49 -3.81 11.41
N THR A 34 3.65 -4.58 10.33
CA THR A 34 3.94 -6.01 10.45
C THR A 34 4.88 -6.53 9.37
N THR A 35 5.63 -7.58 9.72
CA THR A 35 6.38 -8.40 8.76
C THR A 35 5.61 -9.69 8.41
N SER A 36 4.48 -9.95 9.06
CA SER A 36 3.73 -11.21 9.02
C SER A 36 2.57 -11.17 8.04
N PRO A 37 2.58 -12.01 6.98
CA PRO A 37 1.44 -12.18 6.09
C PRO A 37 0.14 -12.55 6.82
N ALA A 38 0.22 -13.39 7.85
CA ALA A 38 -0.96 -13.83 8.61
C ALA A 38 -1.62 -12.68 9.37
N GLU A 39 -0.83 -11.74 9.91
CA GLU A 39 -1.37 -10.55 10.56
C GLU A 39 -2.04 -9.60 9.56
N VAL A 40 -1.49 -9.48 8.34
CA VAL A 40 -2.14 -8.72 7.26
C VAL A 40 -3.50 -9.34 6.93
N GLU A 41 -3.55 -10.67 6.75
CA GLU A 41 -4.78 -11.37 6.41
C GLU A 41 -5.83 -11.25 7.51
N SER A 42 -5.44 -11.51 8.76
CA SER A 42 -6.32 -11.36 9.93
C SER A 42 -6.86 -9.93 10.05
N ALA A 43 -5.98 -8.92 9.98
CA ALA A 43 -6.41 -7.53 10.07
C ALA A 43 -7.32 -7.11 8.90
N ALA A 44 -7.05 -7.60 7.68
CA ALA A 44 -7.90 -7.35 6.53
C ALA A 44 -9.29 -7.98 6.67
N TYR A 45 -9.37 -9.20 7.18
CA TYR A 45 -10.62 -9.93 7.42
C TYR A 45 -11.49 -9.22 8.47
N HIS A 46 -10.88 -8.71 9.55
CA HIS A 46 -11.60 -8.01 10.62
C HIS A 46 -11.89 -6.53 10.33
N ALA A 47 -11.28 -5.93 9.30
CA ALA A 47 -11.44 -4.52 8.97
C ALA A 47 -12.83 -4.20 8.38
N LYS A 48 -13.70 -3.59 9.20
CA LYS A 48 -15.05 -3.12 8.82
C LYS A 48 -15.07 -1.77 8.07
N GLU A 49 -13.93 -1.13 7.95
CA GLU A 49 -13.75 0.20 7.35
C GLU A 49 -12.85 0.11 6.10
N PRO A 50 -12.79 1.11 5.21
CA PRO A 50 -11.84 1.09 4.09
C PRO A 50 -10.41 0.76 4.55
N LEU A 51 -9.65 0.04 3.74
CA LEU A 51 -8.30 -0.43 4.08
C LEU A 51 -7.27 0.14 3.10
N PHE A 52 -6.15 0.61 3.66
CA PHE A 52 -4.98 1.04 2.92
C PHE A 52 -3.80 0.14 3.27
N LEU A 53 -3.36 -0.67 2.32
CA LEU A 53 -2.24 -1.59 2.47
C LEU A 53 -1.00 -0.98 1.79
N VAL A 54 0.05 -0.74 2.57
CA VAL A 54 1.37 -0.38 2.05
C VAL A 54 2.27 -1.60 2.14
N THR A 55 2.83 -2.05 1.02
CA THR A 55 3.74 -3.19 1.02
C THR A 55 4.88 -3.01 0.04
N GLY A 56 6.07 -3.48 0.40
CA GLY A 56 7.23 -3.48 -0.48
C GLY A 56 7.65 -4.89 -0.87
N GLN A 57 7.74 -5.79 0.11
CA GLN A 57 8.04 -7.22 0.00
C GLN A 57 7.51 -7.93 1.26
N LEU A 58 6.96 -9.15 1.15
CA LEU A 58 6.44 -9.89 2.33
C LEU A 58 6.98 -11.32 2.49
N LEU A 59 7.51 -11.95 1.44
CA LEU A 59 8.04 -13.33 1.50
C LEU A 59 9.47 -13.41 0.93
N LEU A 60 10.13 -14.55 1.22
CA LEU A 60 11.50 -14.89 0.82
C LEU A 60 11.61 -15.41 -0.61
N THR A 61 10.54 -16.00 -1.14
CA THR A 61 10.48 -16.55 -2.51
C THR A 61 10.05 -15.47 -3.51
N ASP A 62 10.64 -15.50 -4.70
CA ASP A 62 10.54 -14.55 -5.81
C ASP A 62 9.52 -13.40 -5.61
N LEU A 63 10.13 -12.28 -5.23
CA LEU A 63 9.67 -10.95 -4.82
C LEU A 63 8.38 -10.36 -5.42
N LEU A 64 7.81 -10.96 -6.46
CA LEU A 64 6.67 -10.46 -7.21
C LEU A 64 5.38 -11.24 -6.94
N TRP A 65 5.48 -12.56 -6.78
CA TRP A 65 4.30 -13.40 -6.56
C TRP A 65 3.67 -13.12 -5.19
N SER A 66 4.50 -12.82 -4.18
CA SER A 66 4.05 -12.62 -2.80
C SER A 66 3.15 -11.39 -2.60
N VAL A 67 3.43 -10.29 -3.29
CA VAL A 67 2.68 -9.04 -3.15
C VAL A 67 1.36 -9.08 -3.91
N ASN A 68 1.38 -9.56 -5.17
CA ASN A 68 0.17 -9.71 -5.97
C ASN A 68 -0.78 -10.73 -5.33
N GLU A 69 -0.24 -11.83 -4.81
CA GLU A 69 -1.02 -12.82 -4.06
C GLU A 69 -1.61 -12.23 -2.77
N MET A 70 -0.84 -11.44 -2.02
CA MET A 70 -1.36 -10.74 -0.84
C MET A 70 -2.47 -9.76 -1.21
N ALA A 71 -2.26 -8.91 -2.22
CA ALA A 71 -3.27 -7.96 -2.70
C ALA A 71 -4.54 -8.68 -3.16
N ARG A 72 -4.39 -9.80 -3.88
CA ARG A 72 -5.51 -10.65 -4.32
C ARG A 72 -6.26 -11.23 -3.14
N ARG A 73 -5.58 -11.84 -2.17
CA ARG A 73 -6.19 -12.43 -0.97
C ARG A 73 -6.94 -11.39 -0.16
N VAL A 74 -6.32 -10.25 0.12
CA VAL A 74 -6.96 -9.13 0.83
C VAL A 74 -8.22 -8.70 0.09
N ARG A 75 -8.16 -8.51 -1.24
CA ARG A 75 -9.36 -8.15 -2.01
C ARG A 75 -10.45 -9.23 -1.94
N VAL A 76 -10.11 -10.51 -2.09
CA VAL A 76 -11.07 -11.61 -2.02
C VAL A 76 -11.75 -11.67 -0.66
N MET A 77 -10.97 -11.57 0.43
CA MET A 77 -11.51 -11.55 1.80
C MET A 77 -12.44 -10.37 2.06
N ARG A 78 -12.13 -9.21 1.46
CA ARG A 78 -12.86 -7.96 1.70
C ARG A 78 -14.04 -7.74 0.74
N GLY A 79 -14.14 -8.53 -0.32
CA GLY A 79 -15.22 -8.45 -1.30
C GLY A 79 -15.35 -7.05 -1.92
N GLN A 80 -16.49 -6.40 -1.68
CA GLN A 80 -16.82 -5.07 -2.23
C GLN A 80 -16.27 -3.90 -1.39
N LEU A 81 -15.67 -4.17 -0.22
CA LEU A 81 -15.13 -3.10 0.62
C LEU A 81 -13.93 -2.45 -0.06
N LYS A 82 -13.94 -1.10 -0.12
CA LYS A 82 -12.86 -0.30 -0.69
C LYS A 82 -11.52 -0.71 -0.07
N THR A 83 -10.64 -1.22 -0.91
CA THR A 83 -9.27 -1.59 -0.58
C THR A 83 -8.38 -0.81 -1.52
N THR A 84 -7.37 -0.14 -0.98
CA THR A 84 -6.33 0.51 -1.76
C THR A 84 -5.01 -0.11 -1.39
N VAL A 85 -4.29 -0.60 -2.40
CA VAL A 85 -2.96 -1.20 -2.22
C VAL A 85 -1.92 -0.28 -2.84
N LEU A 86 -0.96 0.15 -2.02
CA LEU A 86 0.23 0.87 -2.42
C LEU A 86 1.44 -0.07 -2.35
N LEU A 87 1.99 -0.41 -3.51
CA LEU A 87 3.24 -1.14 -3.62
C LEU A 87 4.41 -0.15 -3.70
N TYR A 88 5.49 -0.37 -2.96
CA TYR A 88 6.74 0.35 -3.16
C TYR A 88 7.89 -0.65 -3.36
N THR A 89 8.32 -0.81 -4.60
CA THR A 89 9.34 -1.81 -4.98
C THR A 89 10.40 -1.20 -5.87
N ARG A 90 11.61 -1.78 -5.84
CA ARG A 90 12.70 -1.44 -6.76
C ARG A 90 12.68 -2.27 -8.05
N LEU A 91 11.76 -3.24 -8.15
CA LEU A 91 11.71 -4.22 -9.25
C LEU A 91 10.51 -4.00 -10.19
N PRO A 92 10.62 -4.34 -11.48
CA PRO A 92 9.46 -4.39 -12.38
C PRO A 92 8.45 -5.44 -11.89
N TYR A 93 7.14 -5.14 -11.97
CA TYR A 93 6.08 -5.99 -11.43
C TYR A 93 4.93 -6.15 -12.44
N GLY A 94 4.20 -7.27 -12.32
CA GLY A 94 2.96 -7.52 -13.05
C GLY A 94 1.80 -6.76 -12.40
N GLU A 95 1.03 -6.04 -13.21
CA GLU A 95 0.09 -4.99 -12.81
C GLU A 95 -1.25 -5.48 -12.23
N GLU A 96 -1.40 -6.79 -12.04
CA GLU A 96 -2.69 -7.35 -11.68
C GLU A 96 -3.02 -7.07 -10.21
N TYR A 97 -4.21 -6.52 -9.95
CA TYR A 97 -4.79 -6.33 -8.60
C TYR A 97 -4.17 -5.25 -7.72
N ILE A 98 -3.14 -4.56 -8.17
CA ILE A 98 -2.62 -3.38 -7.48
C ILE A 98 -3.50 -2.18 -7.84
N ASP A 99 -3.61 -1.21 -6.94
CA ASP A 99 -4.29 0.07 -7.23
C ASP A 99 -3.25 1.16 -7.49
N CYS A 100 -2.16 1.16 -6.72
CA CYS A 100 -1.13 2.18 -6.82
C CYS A 100 0.26 1.59 -6.57
N VAL A 101 1.25 2.07 -7.30
CA VAL A 101 2.65 1.69 -7.12
C VAL A 101 3.53 2.91 -7.08
N ALA A 102 4.39 3.03 -6.09
CA ALA A 102 5.43 4.05 -6.11
C ALA A 102 6.49 3.69 -7.17
N ALA A 103 6.85 4.66 -8.03
CA ALA A 103 7.68 4.46 -9.21
C ALA A 103 9.01 3.75 -8.93
N LYS A 104 9.61 3.17 -9.99
CA LYS A 104 10.90 2.44 -10.03
C LYS A 104 12.13 3.16 -9.44
N VAL A 105 12.00 4.42 -9.02
CA VAL A 105 13.06 5.19 -8.36
C VAL A 105 13.08 4.91 -6.85
N ARG A 106 14.20 5.21 -6.19
CA ARG A 106 14.35 5.03 -4.74
C ARG A 106 13.37 5.94 -3.99
N VAL A 107 12.18 5.43 -3.66
CA VAL A 107 11.18 6.14 -2.85
C VAL A 107 11.71 6.28 -1.44
N ARG A 108 11.63 7.49 -0.86
CA ARG A 108 12.07 7.73 0.51
C ARG A 108 10.94 7.33 1.46
N HIS A 109 11.29 6.70 2.58
CA HIS A 109 10.34 6.40 3.66
C HIS A 109 9.54 7.63 4.11
N GLY A 110 10.09 8.85 3.98
CA GLY A 110 9.38 10.09 4.30
C GLY A 110 8.24 10.41 3.33
N ASP A 111 8.38 10.05 2.06
CA ASP A 111 7.32 10.29 1.07
C ASP A 111 6.16 9.31 1.29
N ILE A 112 6.45 8.04 1.64
CA ILE A 112 5.44 7.08 2.07
C ILE A 112 4.75 7.53 3.36
N ALA A 113 5.52 7.99 4.36
CA ALA A 113 4.94 8.48 5.61
C ALA A 113 4.03 9.70 5.39
N ARG A 114 4.35 10.59 4.44
CA ARG A 114 3.46 11.71 4.06
C ARG A 114 2.15 11.23 3.45
N ILE A 115 2.19 10.22 2.56
CA ILE A 115 0.96 9.60 2.03
C ILE A 115 0.13 9.04 3.18
N LEU A 116 0.75 8.29 4.11
CA LEU A 116 0.06 7.69 5.26
C LEU A 116 -0.54 8.73 6.22
N ALA A 117 0.11 9.88 6.39
CA ALA A 117 -0.34 10.99 7.22
C ALA A 117 -1.45 11.85 6.57
N GLU A 118 -1.84 11.54 5.34
CA GLU A 118 -2.84 12.31 4.60
C GLU A 118 -4.21 12.26 5.30
N ARG A 119 -4.76 13.43 5.64
CA ARG A 119 -6.01 13.53 6.42
C ARG A 119 -7.20 12.93 5.68
N ASP A 120 -7.29 13.19 4.38
CA ASP A 120 -8.39 12.73 3.52
C ASP A 120 -8.07 11.43 2.77
N LEU A 121 -7.02 10.70 3.18
CA LEU A 121 -6.58 9.45 2.52
C LEU A 121 -7.73 8.46 2.28
N ALA A 122 -8.67 8.35 3.22
CA ALA A 122 -9.84 7.47 3.11
C ALA A 122 -10.79 7.86 1.97
N LYS A 123 -10.91 9.16 1.70
CA LYS A 123 -11.77 9.73 0.66
C LYS A 123 -11.11 9.73 -0.70
N MET A 124 -9.77 9.82 -0.73
CA MET A 124 -9.02 9.84 -1.99
C MET A 124 -9.19 8.54 -2.78
N ASN A 125 -9.42 8.69 -4.07
CA ASN A 125 -9.24 7.59 -5.02
C ASN A 125 -7.79 7.56 -5.51
N VAL A 126 -7.49 6.56 -6.33
CA VAL A 126 -6.14 6.30 -6.82
C VAL A 126 -5.61 7.41 -7.72
N LEU A 127 -6.46 8.00 -8.57
CA LEU A 127 -6.11 9.11 -9.46
C LEU A 127 -5.75 10.36 -8.66
N GLN A 128 -6.54 10.69 -7.64
CA GLN A 128 -6.27 11.80 -6.73
C GLN A 128 -4.95 11.62 -5.97
N LEU A 129 -4.63 10.38 -5.59
CA LEU A 129 -3.32 10.06 -5.00
C LEU A 129 -2.17 10.30 -5.98
N LYS A 130 -2.31 9.91 -7.24
CA LYS A 130 -1.30 10.16 -8.29
C LYS A 130 -1.13 11.65 -8.58
N GLU A 131 -2.22 12.41 -8.67
CA GLU A 131 -2.17 13.86 -8.86
C GLU A 131 -1.40 14.54 -7.73
N LYS A 132 -1.68 14.15 -6.48
CA LYS A 132 -1.02 14.70 -5.30
C LYS A 132 0.42 14.22 -5.13
N TYR A 133 0.71 12.99 -5.52
CA TYR A 133 2.01 12.34 -5.41
C TYR A 133 2.48 11.84 -6.79
N PRO A 134 3.07 12.72 -7.62
CA PRO A 134 3.39 12.41 -9.01
C PRO A 134 4.42 11.29 -9.20
N PHE A 135 5.16 10.92 -8.16
CA PHE A 135 6.06 9.77 -8.17
C PHE A 135 5.33 8.42 -8.09
N LEU A 136 4.02 8.42 -7.86
CA LEU A 136 3.21 7.21 -7.96
C LEU A 136 2.96 6.87 -9.44
N THR A 137 2.75 5.60 -9.71
CA THR A 137 2.30 5.01 -10.96
C THR A 137 1.02 4.27 -10.61
N ILE A 138 0.00 4.39 -11.46
CA ILE A 138 -1.26 3.69 -11.25
C ILE A 138 -1.27 2.48 -12.14
N THR A 139 -1.48 1.34 -11.54
CA THR A 139 -1.78 0.11 -12.25
C THR A 139 -3.15 -0.30 -11.79
N THR A 140 -4.09 -0.48 -12.72
CA THR A 140 -5.42 -0.99 -12.41
C THR A 140 -5.67 -2.18 -13.32
N ARG A 141 -6.25 -3.26 -12.79
CA ARG A 141 -6.55 -4.53 -13.50
C ARG A 141 -6.83 -4.35 -15.00
N GLY A 142 -6.01 -4.99 -15.84
CA GLY A 142 -6.42 -5.59 -17.12
C GLY A 142 -6.91 -4.66 -18.24
N ARG A 143 -6.95 -3.35 -18.02
CA ARG A 143 -6.97 -2.34 -19.09
C ARG A 143 -5.94 -1.31 -18.71
N GLU A 144 -4.87 -1.35 -19.47
CA GLU A 144 -3.90 -0.29 -19.64
C GLU A 144 -4.52 1.08 -19.32
N ALA A 145 -3.95 1.80 -18.36
CA ALA A 145 -4.37 3.14 -17.98
C ALA A 145 -4.31 4.15 -19.16
N SER A 146 -3.77 3.73 -20.31
CA SER A 146 -3.71 4.44 -21.60
C SER A 146 -5.08 4.88 -22.16
N ARG A 147 -6.20 4.34 -21.66
CA ARG A 147 -7.55 4.82 -22.04
C ARG A 147 -8.04 6.06 -21.31
N TRP A 148 -7.28 6.58 -20.34
CA TRP A 148 -7.64 7.78 -19.59
C TRP A 148 -6.84 9.04 -20.00
N GLU A 149 -6.07 8.96 -21.09
CA GLU A 149 -5.34 10.10 -21.70
C GLU A 149 -6.03 10.64 -22.98
N ARG A 150 -7.37 10.57 -23.11
CA ARG A 150 -8.10 11.32 -24.15
C ARG A 150 -9.41 11.91 -23.62
#